data_AF-A0A2I0N4B0-F1
#
_entry.id   AF-A0A2I0N4B0-F1
#
_cell.length_a   1.000
_cell.length_b   1.000
_cell.length_c   1.000
_cell.angle_alpha   90.00
_cell.angle_beta   90.00
_cell.angle_gamma   90.00
#
_symmetry.space_group_name_H-M   'P 1'
#
loop_
_entity.id
_entity.type
_entity.pdbx_description
1 polymer ?
#
loop_
_entity_poly.entity_id
_entity_poly.type
_entity_poly.pdbx_seq_one_letter_code
_entity_poly.pdbx_strand_id
1 'polypeptide(L)'
;MLEYKGIGEKIADCVLLFSLDKLEAFPVDRWIRRAMHENYVECRGAPDERIREFAAKHFGRFAGYAQEYVYQNARSASQPPLR
;
A
#
# COMPACT_ATOMS: atom_id res chain seq x y z
N MET A 1 0.21 18.20 -5.44
CA MET A 1 0.68 16.99 -6.18
C MET A 1 -0.38 16.43 -7.13
N LEU A 2 -1.62 16.15 -6.67
CA LEU A 2 -2.68 15.59 -7.55
C LEU A 2 -3.11 16.52 -8.71
N GLU A 3 -2.72 17.79 -8.67
CA GLU A 3 -2.91 18.75 -9.76
C GLU A 3 -2.03 18.47 -11.00
N TYR A 4 -0.95 17.69 -10.85
CA TYR A 4 -0.05 17.36 -11.94
C TYR A 4 -0.55 16.14 -12.71
N LYS A 5 -0.75 16.30 -14.03
CA LYS A 5 -1.16 15.22 -14.92
C LYS A 5 -0.18 14.05 -14.83
N GLY A 6 -0.71 12.85 -14.56
CA GLY A 6 0.08 11.61 -14.42
C GLY A 6 0.41 11.22 -12.97
N ILE A 7 0.13 12.09 -11.98
CA ILE A 7 0.31 11.77 -10.56
C ILE A 7 -1.06 11.45 -9.93
N GLY A 8 -1.38 10.16 -9.88
CA GLY A 8 -2.52 9.65 -9.09
C GLY A 8 -2.16 9.40 -7.63
N GLU A 9 -3.17 9.10 -6.81
CA GLU A 9 -3.04 8.89 -5.36
C GLU A 9 -1.91 7.91 -5.00
N LYS A 10 -1.82 6.76 -5.67
CA LYS A 10 -0.75 5.78 -5.45
C LYS A 10 0.64 6.40 -5.57
N ILE A 11 0.87 7.21 -6.60
CA ILE A 11 2.18 7.82 -6.85
C ILE A 11 2.44 8.94 -5.84
N ALA A 12 1.42 9.74 -5.52
CA ALA A 12 1.51 10.75 -4.48
C ALA A 12 1.90 10.12 -3.12
N ASP A 13 1.25 9.02 -2.74
CA ASP A 13 1.57 8.28 -1.52
C ASP A 13 3.01 7.75 -1.52
N CYS A 14 3.51 7.21 -2.65
CA CYS A 14 4.90 6.76 -2.74
C CYS A 14 5.89 7.92 -2.51
N VAL A 15 5.63 9.10 -3.07
CA VAL A 15 6.49 10.27 -2.87
C VAL A 15 6.43 10.72 -1.42
N LEU A 16 5.24 10.75 -0.82
CA LEU A 16 5.06 11.10 0.60
C LEU A 16 5.87 10.15 1.49
N LEU A 17 5.76 8.84 1.26
CA LEU A 17 6.44 7.83 2.07
C LEU A 17 7.96 7.84 1.87
N PHE A 18 8.44 7.81 0.63
CA PHE A 18 9.86 7.57 0.34
C PHE A 18 10.72 8.83 0.28
N SER A 19 10.12 10.00 0.06
CA SER A 19 10.87 11.25 -0.10
C SER A 19 10.57 12.28 0.99
N LEU A 20 9.44 12.17 1.69
CA LEU A 20 8.95 13.20 2.61
C LEU A 20 8.68 12.69 4.04
N ASP A 21 9.14 11.48 4.37
CA ASP A 21 9.07 10.87 5.70
C ASP A 21 7.63 10.80 6.29
N LYS A 22 6.63 10.70 5.41
CA LYS A 22 5.24 10.50 5.80
C LYS A 22 4.97 9.02 5.99
N LEU A 23 5.43 8.49 7.12
CA LEU A 23 5.31 7.08 7.48
C LEU A 23 3.85 6.59 7.59
N GLU A 24 2.89 7.50 7.68
CA GLU A 24 1.46 7.21 7.63
C GLU A 24 0.92 6.96 6.21
N ALA A 25 1.66 7.33 5.17
CA ALA A 25 1.24 7.13 3.78
C ALA A 25 1.21 5.64 3.42
N PHE A 26 0.16 5.21 2.70
CA PHE A 26 -0.05 3.81 2.34
C PHE A 26 -0.32 3.65 0.85
N PRO A 27 0.74 3.59 0.00
CA PRO A 27 0.58 3.42 -1.43
C PRO A 27 -0.14 2.12 -1.81
N VAL A 28 -1.32 2.24 -2.42
CA VAL A 28 -2.10 1.08 -2.90
C VAL A 28 -1.83 0.82 -4.37
N ASP A 29 -0.98 -0.17 -4.67
CA ASP A 29 -0.75 -0.67 -6.02
C ASP A 29 -1.48 -2.00 -6.27
N ARG A 30 -1.26 -2.64 -7.42
CA ARG A 30 -1.90 -3.91 -7.76
C ARG A 30 -1.55 -5.06 -6.80
N TRP A 31 -0.34 -5.09 -6.24
CA TRP A 31 0.13 -6.12 -5.32
C TRP A 31 -0.42 -5.89 -3.91
N ILE A 32 -0.35 -4.65 -3.44
CA ILE A 32 -0.95 -4.24 -2.17
C ILE A 32 -2.45 -4.47 -2.20
N ARG A 33 -3.16 -4.02 -3.24
CA ARG A 33 -4.61 -4.25 -3.36
C ARG A 33 -4.96 -5.73 -3.24
N ARG A 34 -4.24 -6.60 -3.98
CA ARG A 34 -4.46 -8.05 -3.92
C ARG A 34 -4.18 -8.61 -2.52
N ALA A 35 -3.03 -8.27 -1.93
CA ALA A 35 -2.66 -8.71 -0.60
C ALA A 35 -3.64 -8.24 0.48
N MET A 36 -4.17 -7.02 0.34
CA MET A 36 -5.16 -6.48 1.27
C MET A 36 -6.51 -7.22 1.14
N HIS A 37 -6.95 -7.51 -0.10
CA HIS A 37 -8.13 -8.34 -0.34
C HIS A 37 -8.00 -9.77 0.19
N GLU A 38 -6.82 -10.38 0.08
CA GLU A 38 -6.59 -11.77 0.49
C GLU A 38 -6.49 -11.90 2.00
N ASN A 39 -5.76 -10.99 2.66
CA ASN A 39 -5.36 -11.14 4.05
C ASN A 39 -6.27 -10.42 5.06
N TYR A 40 -7.04 -9.41 4.64
CA TYR A 40 -7.89 -8.62 5.54
C TYR A 40 -9.36 -8.67 5.10
N VAL A 41 -10.22 -9.22 5.96
CA VAL A 41 -11.63 -9.47 5.64
C VAL A 41 -12.37 -8.17 5.31
N GLU A 42 -12.08 -7.11 6.07
CA GLU A 42 -12.63 -5.76 5.93
C GLU A 42 -12.22 -5.07 4.62
N CYS A 43 -11.15 -5.55 3.99
CA CYS A 43 -10.66 -5.02 2.73
C CYS A 43 -11.15 -5.82 1.52
N ARG A 44 -11.83 -6.97 1.67
CA ARG A 44 -12.25 -7.81 0.53
C ARG A 44 -13.12 -7.04 -0.47
N GLY A 45 -12.66 -6.95 -1.71
CA GLY A 45 -13.35 -6.22 -2.79
C GLY A 45 -13.48 -4.71 -2.58
N ALA A 46 -12.82 -4.16 -1.56
CA ALA A 46 -12.91 -2.74 -1.22
C ALA A 46 -12.15 -1.84 -2.23
N PRO A 47 -12.63 -0.62 -2.51
CA PRO A 47 -11.87 0.34 -3.30
C PRO A 47 -10.58 0.77 -2.57
N ASP A 48 -9.61 1.28 -3.32
CA ASP A 48 -8.30 1.69 -2.79
C ASP A 48 -8.41 2.70 -1.63
N GLU A 49 -9.36 3.62 -1.69
CA GLU A 49 -9.65 4.57 -0.61
C GLU A 49 -9.97 3.85 0.71
N ARG A 50 -10.82 2.83 0.67
CA ARG A 50 -11.20 2.07 1.86
C ARG A 50 -10.05 1.22 2.39
N ILE A 51 -9.17 0.75 1.51
CA ILE A 51 -7.93 0.08 1.89
C ILE A 51 -7.02 1.05 2.66
N ARG A 52 -6.86 2.29 2.18
CA ARG A 52 -6.06 3.32 2.89
C ARG A 52 -6.67 3.67 4.24
N GLU A 53 -7.98 3.85 4.32
CA GLU A 53 -8.67 4.11 5.59
C GLU A 53 -8.47 2.98 6.59
N PHE A 54 -8.57 1.73 6.13
CA PHE A 54 -8.30 0.56 6.96
C PHE A 54 -6.84 0.55 7.41
N ALA A 55 -5.89 0.73 6.49
CA ALA A 55 -4.46 0.73 6.80
C ALA A 55 -4.09 1.81 7.82
N ALA A 56 -4.66 3.02 7.69
CA ALA A 56 -4.45 4.11 8.63
C ALA A 56 -4.98 3.78 10.03
N LYS A 57 -6.11 3.06 10.14
CA LYS A 57 -6.66 2.63 11.44
C LYS A 57 -5.91 1.44 12.03
N HIS A 58 -5.50 0.50 11.19
CA HIS A 58 -4.93 -0.78 11.60
C HIS A 58 -3.43 -0.69 11.90
N PHE A 59 -2.65 -0.04 11.03
CA PHE A 59 -1.21 0.12 11.18
C PHE A 59 -0.80 1.47 11.80
N GLY A 60 -1.73 2.44 11.82
CA GLY A 60 -1.50 3.74 12.44
C GLY A 60 -0.37 4.52 11.78
N ARG A 61 0.46 5.15 12.61
CA ARG A 61 1.61 5.97 12.19
C ARG A 61 2.63 5.20 11.33
N PHE A 62 2.64 3.87 11.41
CA PHE A 62 3.63 3.02 10.71
C PHE A 62 3.04 2.32 9.49
N ALA A 63 1.93 2.82 8.95
CA ALA A 63 1.27 2.23 7.78
C ALA A 63 2.20 2.04 6.59
N GLY A 64 3.06 3.01 6.29
CA GLY A 64 4.04 2.92 5.21
C GLY A 64 5.09 1.82 5.41
N TYR A 65 5.56 1.61 6.64
CA TYR A 65 6.43 0.45 6.91
C TYR A 65 5.68 -0.87 6.74
N ALA A 66 4.46 -0.97 7.28
CA ALA A 66 3.64 -2.15 7.09
C ALA A 66 3.39 -2.43 5.60
N GLN A 67 3.15 -1.38 4.79
CA GLN A 67 2.99 -1.49 3.34
C GLN A 67 4.21 -2.16 2.69
N GLU A 68 5.43 -1.77 3.05
CA GLU A 68 6.66 -2.36 2.49
C GLU A 68 6.80 -3.84 2.86
N TYR A 69 6.48 -4.22 4.10
CA TYR A 69 6.47 -5.64 4.50
C TYR A 69 5.42 -6.45 3.74
N VAL A 70 4.20 -5.90 3.59
CA VAL A 70 3.12 -6.55 2.81
C VAL A 70 3.54 -6.68 1.35
N TYR A 71 4.15 -5.65 0.77
CA TYR A 71 4.64 -5.65 -0.60
C TYR A 71 5.70 -6.73 -0.81
N GLN A 72 6.72 -6.77 0.05
CA GLN A 72 7.80 -7.76 -0.02
C GLN A 72 7.23 -9.19 0.05
N ASN A 73 6.34 -9.46 0.99
CA ASN A 73 5.71 -10.77 1.11
C ASN A 73 4.89 -11.13 -0.14
N ALA A 74 4.05 -10.21 -0.62
CA ALA A 74 3.21 -10.42 -1.80
C ALA A 74 4.03 -10.66 -3.07
N ARG A 75 5.18 -9.97 -3.20
CA ARG A 75 6.09 -10.10 -4.34
C ARG A 75 6.92 -11.38 -4.26
N SER A 76 7.49 -11.71 -3.10
CA SER A 76 8.25 -12.94 -2.90
C SER A 76 7.41 -14.20 -3.10
N ALA A 77 6.15 -14.21 -2.65
CA ALA A 77 5.23 -15.32 -2.89
C ALA A 77 4.94 -15.56 -4.39
N SER A 78 5.19 -14.57 -5.25
CA SER A 78 5.03 -14.69 -6.71
C SER A 78 6.32 -15.01 -7.46
N GLN A 79 7.48 -14.96 -6.78
CA GLN A 79 8.75 -15.32 -7.38
C GLN A 79 9.02 -16.82 -7.20
N PRO A 80 9.60 -17.50 -8.20
CA PRO A 80 10.08 -18.85 -8.00
C PRO A 80 11.12 -18.86 -6.87
N PRO A 81 11.21 -19.93 -6.07
CA PRO A 81 12.20 -20.01 -5.00
C PRO A 81 13.60 -19.73 -5.56
N LEU A 82 14.38 -18.93 -4.83
CA LEU A 82 15.77 -18.64 -5.18
C LEU A 82 16.49 -19.99 -5.33
N ARG A 83 16.96 -20.28 -6.55
CA ARG A 83 17.81 -21.42 -6.85
C ARG A 83 19.20 -21.22 -6.26
#